data_AF-A0A6J2HL26-F1
#
_entry.id   AF-A0A6J2HL26-F1
#
_cell.length_a   1.000
_cell.length_b   1.000
_cell.length_c   1.000
_cell.angle_alpha   90.00
_cell.angle_beta   90.00
_cell.angle_gamma   90.00
#
_symmetry.space_group_name_H-M   'P 1'
#
loop_
_entity.id
_entity.type
_entity.pdbx_description
1 polymer ?
#
loop_
_entity_poly.entity_id
_entity_poly.type
_entity_poly.pdbx_seq_one_letter_code
_entity_poly.pdbx_strand_id
1 'polypeptide(L)'
;MDGEAAAASQGSEPTQTLDQLREELRRAKDDHNMATGAISSLQRQLEIQESELRRFRYENEMLQKQLREREEQLQAMSDKFCSLTEEQRKEEAMVMMQEENDSLRQVVTEQESQLAKQEEQISELEGTIRRLRIEVVTSRRHAQEQKQAQEETKSQVEALQHKEVQTKVALERISSKFDRLRSKIIQAAFSVEGQDPPHAKLTEEQVLEALQRIADERMEFYHMLKHRDIKVPLYYPGMYSSSPPKRTSSPRMEKLP
;
A
#
# COMPACT_ATOMS: atom_id res chain seq x y z
N MET A 1 164.83 82.21 59.18
CA MET A 1 163.47 82.72 59.44
C MET A 1 162.54 82.04 58.43
N ASP A 2 162.48 80.70 58.36
CA ASP A 2 161.76 79.77 59.26
C ASP A 2 160.26 80.15 59.31
N GLY A 3 159.25 79.34 58.97
CA GLY A 3 159.09 77.93 58.57
C GLY A 3 157.56 77.62 58.53
N GLU A 4 157.16 76.57 57.78
CA GLU A 4 155.92 75.75 57.89
C GLU A 4 154.50 76.43 57.90
N ALA A 5 153.45 75.95 57.23
CA ALA A 5 153.09 74.61 56.80
C ALA A 5 152.20 74.62 55.54
N ALA A 6 152.35 73.55 54.75
CA ALA A 6 151.41 73.08 53.74
C ALA A 6 150.38 72.13 54.37
N ALA A 7 149.11 72.18 53.93
CA ALA A 7 148.27 71.01 53.62
C ALA A 7 146.79 71.38 53.37
N ALA A 8 146.20 70.62 52.43
CA ALA A 8 144.78 70.29 52.25
C ALA A 8 143.86 71.26 51.47
N SER A 9 143.43 70.82 50.26
CA SER A 9 142.02 70.51 49.94
C SER A 9 141.81 70.27 48.43
N GLN A 10 142.08 69.05 47.96
CA GLN A 10 141.63 68.54 46.65
C GLN A 10 141.32 67.04 46.82
N GLY A 11 140.06 66.69 47.11
CA GLY A 11 139.67 65.31 47.39
C GLY A 11 138.17 65.02 47.59
N SER A 12 137.24 65.83 47.07
CA SER A 12 135.79 65.62 47.31
C SER A 12 134.89 65.38 46.09
N GLU A 13 135.38 65.50 44.84
CA GLU A 13 134.52 65.36 43.65
C GLU A 13 134.30 63.92 43.12
N PRO A 14 135.28 62.99 43.12
CA PRO A 14 135.05 61.61 42.64
C PRO A 14 134.32 60.71 43.64
N THR A 15 134.31 61.07 44.93
CA THR A 15 133.58 60.33 45.99
C THR A 15 132.11 60.70 46.03
N GLN A 16 131.77 61.99 45.85
CA GLN A 16 130.37 62.44 45.76
C GLN A 16 129.63 61.86 44.55
N THR A 17 130.29 61.72 43.40
CA THR A 17 129.71 61.13 42.19
C THR A 17 129.48 59.61 42.32
N LEU A 18 130.37 58.89 42.99
CA LEU A 18 130.18 57.46 43.30
C LEU A 18 129.05 57.20 44.30
N ASP A 19 128.89 58.06 45.31
CA ASP A 19 127.81 57.93 46.29
C ASP A 19 126.44 58.29 45.67
N GLN A 20 126.39 59.24 44.74
CA GLN A 20 125.20 59.51 43.92
C GLN A 20 124.83 58.32 43.04
N LEU A 21 125.80 57.71 42.35
CA LEU A 21 125.56 56.51 41.53
C LEU A 21 125.07 55.31 42.36
N ARG A 22 125.56 55.14 43.60
CA ARG A 22 125.07 54.10 44.52
C ARG A 22 123.63 54.35 44.96
N GLU A 23 123.28 55.59 45.24
CA GLU A 23 121.92 55.97 45.63
C GLU A 23 120.95 55.80 44.46
N GLU A 24 121.34 56.17 43.24
CA GLU A 24 120.57 55.93 42.02
C GLU A 24 120.39 54.44 41.74
N LEU A 25 121.43 53.62 41.91
CA LEU A 25 121.33 52.18 41.77
C LEU A 25 120.41 51.57 42.83
N ARG A 26 120.42 52.10 44.06
CA ARG A 26 119.52 51.68 45.14
C ARG A 26 118.06 52.00 44.79
N ARG A 27 117.78 53.23 44.34
CA ARG A 27 116.44 53.64 43.89
C ARG A 27 115.96 52.81 42.72
N ALA A 28 116.79 52.61 41.69
CA ALA A 28 116.44 51.77 40.55
C ALA A 28 116.15 50.32 40.95
N LYS A 29 116.84 49.79 41.96
CA LYS A 29 116.60 48.45 42.51
C LYS A 29 115.30 48.37 43.30
N ASP A 30 114.99 49.37 44.12
CA ASP A 30 113.74 49.44 44.88
C ASP A 30 112.54 49.60 43.93
N ASP A 31 112.66 50.45 42.90
CA ASP A 31 111.69 50.62 41.83
C ASP A 31 111.49 49.31 41.05
N HIS A 32 112.58 48.59 40.73
CA HIS A 32 112.51 47.28 40.08
C HIS A 32 111.79 46.23 40.95
N ASN A 33 112.08 46.19 42.25
CA ASN A 33 111.41 45.28 43.18
C ASN A 33 109.91 45.62 43.32
N MET A 34 109.56 46.91 43.38
CA MET A 34 108.17 47.37 43.39
C MET A 34 107.44 47.02 42.10
N ALA A 35 108.05 47.28 40.94
CA ALA A 35 107.50 46.91 39.64
C ALA A 35 107.30 45.39 39.52
N THR A 36 108.26 44.61 39.99
CA THR A 36 108.17 43.13 40.00
C THR A 36 107.03 42.64 40.91
N GLY A 37 106.85 43.25 42.09
CA GLY A 37 105.73 42.96 42.99
C GLY A 37 104.38 43.33 42.38
N ALA A 38 104.28 44.49 41.72
CA ALA A 38 103.07 44.92 41.02
C ALA A 38 102.73 43.99 39.85
N ILE A 39 103.73 43.59 39.05
CA ILE A 39 103.57 42.62 37.98
C ILE A 39 103.07 41.28 38.53
N SER A 40 103.66 40.78 39.62
CA SER A 40 103.25 39.51 40.24
C SER A 40 101.82 39.56 40.77
N SER A 41 101.41 40.69 41.37
CA SER A 41 100.05 40.89 41.86
C SER A 41 99.03 40.98 40.72
N LEU A 42 99.37 41.69 39.63
CA LEU A 42 98.53 41.78 38.44
C LEU A 42 98.40 40.42 37.72
N GLN A 43 99.48 39.64 37.65
CA GLN A 43 99.44 38.28 37.11
C GLN A 43 98.50 37.38 37.90
N ARG A 44 98.58 37.39 39.23
CA ARG A 44 97.66 36.64 40.09
C ARG A 44 96.20 37.07 39.88
N GLN A 45 95.96 38.38 39.76
CA GLN A 45 94.62 38.89 39.52
C GLN A 45 94.09 38.47 38.14
N LEU A 46 94.94 38.48 37.12
CA LEU A 46 94.63 37.99 35.78
C LEU A 46 94.25 36.50 35.80
N GLU A 47 95.03 35.67 36.50
CA GLU A 47 94.74 34.23 36.63
C GLU A 47 93.38 33.96 37.31
N ILE A 48 93.05 34.72 38.36
CA ILE A 48 91.75 34.63 39.03
C ILE A 48 90.63 34.98 38.03
N GLN A 49 90.75 36.12 37.34
CA GLN A 49 89.75 36.55 36.36
C GLN A 49 89.61 35.58 35.20
N GLU A 50 90.71 35.01 34.70
CA GLU A 50 90.67 33.99 33.66
C GLU A 50 89.92 32.73 34.12
N SER A 51 90.14 32.30 35.36
CA SER A 51 89.45 31.14 35.94
C SER A 51 87.94 31.39 36.07
N GLU A 52 87.54 32.59 36.52
CA GLU A 52 86.14 33.01 36.58
C GLU A 52 85.52 33.09 35.19
N LEU A 53 86.24 33.63 34.20
CA LEU A 53 85.78 33.70 32.82
C LEU A 53 85.60 32.30 32.21
N ARG A 54 86.50 31.35 32.50
CA ARG A 54 86.33 29.93 32.10
C ARG A 54 85.09 29.31 32.77
N ARG A 55 84.87 29.58 34.06
CA ARG A 55 83.68 29.11 34.78
C ARG A 55 82.38 29.67 34.20
N PHE A 56 82.30 30.99 33.99
CA PHE A 56 81.12 31.63 33.40
C PHE A 56 80.85 31.15 31.97
N ARG A 57 81.90 30.88 31.17
CA ARG A 57 81.74 30.27 29.84
C ARG A 57 81.07 28.90 29.92
N TYR A 58 81.55 28.04 30.82
CA TYR A 58 80.95 26.72 31.03
C TYR A 58 79.49 26.81 31.52
N GLU A 59 79.21 27.68 32.49
CA GLU A 59 77.84 27.90 32.97
C GLU A 59 76.91 28.39 31.85
N ASN A 60 77.40 29.30 30.99
CA ASN A 60 76.64 29.79 29.84
C ASN A 60 76.36 28.68 28.83
N GLU A 61 77.35 27.87 28.47
CA GLU A 61 77.17 26.73 27.56
C GLU A 61 76.14 25.72 28.09
N MET A 62 76.19 25.40 29.38
CA MET A 62 75.22 24.52 30.02
C MET A 62 73.81 25.14 30.01
N LEU A 63 73.66 26.42 30.35
CA LEU A 63 72.36 27.10 30.32
C LEU A 63 71.79 27.17 28.90
N GLN A 64 72.62 27.43 27.89
CA GLN A 64 72.20 27.39 26.49
C GLN A 64 71.72 26.01 26.06
N LYS A 65 72.37 24.94 26.54
CA LYS A 65 71.94 23.57 26.28
C LYS A 65 70.59 23.28 26.92
N GLN A 66 70.42 23.65 28.19
CA GLN A 66 69.16 23.50 28.90
C GLN A 66 68.03 24.30 28.25
N LEU A 67 68.31 25.51 27.77
CA LEU A 67 67.32 26.33 27.06
C LEU A 67 66.85 25.62 25.79
N ARG A 68 67.78 25.11 24.97
CA ARG A 68 67.46 24.34 23.75
C ARG A 68 66.62 23.10 24.05
N GLU A 69 67.02 22.31 25.05
CA GLU A 69 66.25 21.13 25.48
C GLU A 69 64.82 21.50 25.94
N ARG A 70 64.65 22.65 26.60
CA ARG A 70 63.32 23.15 27.02
C ARG A 70 62.51 23.69 25.85
N GLU A 71 63.13 24.35 24.88
CA GLU A 71 62.48 24.79 23.64
C GLU A 71 61.96 23.59 22.84
N GLU A 72 62.78 22.55 22.68
CA GLU A 72 62.39 21.30 22.02
C GLU A 72 61.21 20.62 22.74
N GLN A 73 61.25 20.56 24.08
CA GLN A 73 60.15 20.01 24.88
C GLN A 73 58.86 20.83 24.73
N LEU A 74 58.95 22.17 24.76
CA LEU A 74 57.79 23.05 24.56
C LEU A 74 57.19 22.88 23.18
N GLN A 75 58.02 22.76 22.14
CA GLN A 75 57.54 22.51 20.78
C GLN A 75 56.83 21.16 20.68
N ALA A 76 57.42 20.09 21.22
CA ALA A 76 56.81 18.78 21.23
C ALA A 76 55.46 18.74 22.00
N MET A 77 55.37 19.49 23.10
CA MET A 77 54.10 19.63 23.83
C MET A 77 53.07 20.41 23.01
N SER A 78 53.45 21.53 22.37
CA SER A 78 52.57 22.29 21.47
C SER A 78 52.02 21.43 20.34
N ASP A 79 52.86 20.64 19.68
CA ASP A 79 52.45 19.75 18.59
C ASP A 79 51.45 18.70 19.09
N LYS A 80 51.67 18.14 20.29
CA LYS A 80 50.76 17.20 20.94
C LYS A 80 49.42 17.84 21.32
N PHE A 81 49.41 19.09 21.80
CA PHE A 81 48.16 19.80 22.08
C PHE A 81 47.38 20.09 20.80
N CYS A 82 48.07 20.47 19.71
CA CYS A 82 47.46 20.64 18.41
C CYS A 82 46.83 19.34 17.91
N SER A 83 47.56 18.21 17.97
CA SER A 83 47.03 16.92 17.52
C SER A 83 45.82 16.46 18.33
N LEU A 84 45.87 16.60 19.66
CA LEU A 84 44.74 16.25 20.55
C LEU A 84 43.50 17.11 20.25
N THR A 85 43.70 18.40 19.99
CA THR A 85 42.59 19.30 19.65
C THR A 85 41.98 18.94 18.30
N GLU A 86 42.79 18.57 17.31
CA GLU A 86 42.29 18.10 16.02
C GLU A 86 41.57 16.75 16.10
N GLU A 87 42.10 15.82 16.89
CA GLU A 87 41.48 14.51 17.14
C GLU A 87 40.11 14.68 17.81
N GLN A 88 40.02 15.54 18.83
CA GLN A 88 38.75 15.87 19.48
C GLN A 88 37.73 16.44 18.48
N ARG A 89 38.13 17.38 17.62
CA ARG A 89 37.24 17.94 16.59
C ARG A 89 36.74 16.88 15.59
N LYS A 90 37.60 15.92 15.22
CA LYS A 90 37.23 14.81 14.33
C LYS A 90 36.24 13.87 15.00
N GLU A 91 36.45 13.56 16.29
CA GLU A 91 35.54 12.75 17.08
C GLU A 91 34.16 13.41 17.20
N GLU A 92 34.11 14.70 17.53
CA GLU A 92 32.87 15.48 17.57
C GLU A 92 32.13 15.45 16.22
N ALA A 93 32.84 15.62 15.10
CA ALA A 93 32.25 15.52 13.77
C ALA A 93 31.74 14.10 13.46
N MET A 94 32.43 13.06 13.91
CA MET A 94 32.02 11.67 13.73
C MET A 94 30.74 11.36 14.52
N VAL A 95 30.65 11.84 15.77
CA VAL A 95 29.45 11.68 16.60
C VAL A 95 28.25 12.36 15.94
N MET A 96 28.41 13.61 15.49
CA MET A 96 27.33 14.34 14.78
C MET A 96 26.87 13.60 13.51
N MET A 97 27.81 13.06 12.72
CA MET A 97 27.49 12.29 11.52
C MET A 97 26.78 10.97 11.86
N GLN A 98 27.17 10.31 12.95
CA GLN A 98 26.53 9.08 13.41
C GLN A 98 25.09 9.34 13.88
N GLU A 99 24.87 10.40 14.66
CA GLU A 99 23.53 10.82 15.09
C GLU A 99 22.61 11.14 13.90
N GLU A 100 23.13 11.85 12.89
CA GLU A 100 22.40 12.12 11.65
C GLU A 100 22.10 10.82 10.89
N ASN A 101 23.06 9.89 10.81
CA ASN A 101 22.86 8.60 10.14
C ASN A 101 21.75 7.78 10.83
N ASP A 102 21.73 7.75 12.15
CA ASP A 102 20.73 7.04 12.94
C ASP A 102 19.34 7.68 12.79
N SER A 103 19.27 9.02 12.77
CA SER A 103 18.02 9.74 12.48
C SER A 103 17.49 9.44 11.07
N LEU A 104 18.37 9.46 10.06
CA LEU A 104 17.99 9.13 8.68
C LEU A 104 17.51 7.68 8.56
N ARG A 105 18.16 6.73 9.23
CA ARG A 105 17.71 5.33 9.27
C ARG A 105 16.33 5.22 9.89
N GLN A 106 16.06 5.92 10.98
CA GLN A 106 14.74 5.93 11.60
C GLN A 106 13.66 6.44 10.61
N VAL A 107 13.92 7.56 9.93
CA VAL A 107 12.99 8.10 8.93
C VAL A 107 12.76 7.11 7.79
N VAL A 108 13.80 6.47 7.28
CA VAL A 108 13.68 5.45 6.22
C VAL A 108 12.79 4.30 6.69
N THR A 109 13.01 3.76 7.90
CA THR A 109 12.18 2.67 8.43
C THR A 109 10.71 3.06 8.61
N GLU A 110 10.44 4.31 9.02
CA GLU A 110 9.08 4.82 9.14
C GLU A 110 8.41 4.95 7.77
N GLN A 111 9.13 5.49 6.77
CA GLN A 111 8.65 5.60 5.40
C GLN A 111 8.38 4.22 4.77
N GLU A 112 9.26 3.24 4.98
CA GLU A 112 9.06 1.86 4.54
C GLU A 112 7.81 1.23 5.16
N SER A 113 7.58 1.46 6.46
CA SER A 113 6.35 1.00 7.13
C SER A 113 5.09 1.68 6.59
N GLN A 114 5.15 2.99 6.28
CA GLN A 114 4.03 3.71 5.67
C GLN A 114 3.75 3.22 4.25
N LEU A 115 4.79 2.96 3.46
CA LEU A 115 4.66 2.38 2.12
C LEU A 115 4.01 1.00 2.17
N ALA A 116 4.46 0.12 3.06
CA ALA A 116 3.87 -1.21 3.23
C ALA A 116 2.36 -1.15 3.58
N LYS A 117 1.95 -0.21 4.44
CA LYS A 117 0.53 0.03 4.76
C LYS A 117 -0.27 0.50 3.54
N GLN A 118 0.31 1.38 2.72
CA GLN A 118 -0.34 1.84 1.49
C GLN A 118 -0.48 0.71 0.47
N GLU A 119 0.53 -0.14 0.32
CA GLU A 119 0.48 -1.32 -0.56
C GLU A 119 -0.60 -2.32 -0.13
N GLU A 120 -0.75 -2.54 1.18
CA GLU A 120 -1.84 -3.36 1.74
C GLU A 120 -3.21 -2.77 1.39
N GLN A 121 -3.41 -1.46 1.62
CA GLN A 121 -4.66 -0.77 1.27
C GLN A 121 -4.96 -0.83 -0.24
N ILE A 122 -3.95 -0.66 -1.09
CA ILE A 122 -4.11 -0.81 -2.55
C ILE A 122 -4.56 -2.24 -2.88
N SER A 123 -3.92 -3.25 -2.29
CA SER A 123 -4.26 -4.66 -2.51
C SER A 123 -5.69 -4.99 -2.08
N GLU A 124 -6.13 -4.45 -0.93
CA GLU A 124 -7.51 -4.57 -0.45
C GLU A 124 -8.50 -3.92 -1.42
N LEU A 125 -8.24 -2.68 -1.82
CA LEU A 125 -9.09 -1.93 -2.75
C LEU A 125 -9.18 -2.64 -4.11
N GLU A 126 -8.08 -3.12 -4.66
CA GLU A 126 -8.10 -3.94 -5.87
C GLU A 126 -8.93 -5.22 -5.69
N GLY A 127 -8.83 -5.87 -4.52
CA GLY A 127 -9.65 -7.02 -4.17
C GLY A 127 -11.14 -6.69 -4.14
N THR A 128 -11.53 -5.53 -3.59
CA THR A 128 -12.92 -5.06 -3.62
C THR A 128 -13.39 -4.76 -5.04
N ILE A 129 -12.57 -4.10 -5.86
CA ILE A 129 -12.87 -3.79 -7.26
C ILE A 129 -13.10 -5.08 -8.05
N ARG A 130 -12.24 -6.10 -7.86
CA ARG A 130 -12.40 -7.40 -8.51
C ARG A 130 -13.72 -8.07 -8.12
N ARG A 131 -14.07 -8.08 -6.83
CA ARG A 131 -15.36 -8.63 -6.34
C ARG A 131 -16.57 -7.89 -6.94
N LEU A 132 -16.56 -6.56 -6.88
CA LEU A 132 -17.65 -5.74 -7.42
C LEU A 132 -17.82 -5.92 -8.94
N ARG A 133 -16.71 -6.05 -9.69
CA ARG A 133 -16.79 -6.34 -11.13
C ARG A 133 -17.47 -7.68 -11.42
N ILE A 134 -17.14 -8.71 -10.66
CA ILE A 134 -17.79 -10.03 -10.79
C ILE A 134 -19.28 -9.90 -10.47
N GLU A 135 -19.64 -9.23 -9.37
CA GLU A 135 -21.02 -9.02 -8.95
C GLU A 135 -21.86 -8.25 -9.99
N VAL A 136 -21.29 -7.21 -10.60
CA VAL A 136 -21.95 -6.45 -11.67
C VAL A 136 -22.22 -7.33 -12.90
N VAL A 137 -21.25 -8.16 -13.29
CA VAL A 137 -21.41 -9.07 -14.44
C VAL A 137 -22.47 -10.15 -14.14
N THR A 138 -22.44 -10.76 -12.96
CA THR A 138 -23.42 -11.78 -12.58
C THR A 138 -24.82 -11.21 -12.45
N SER A 139 -24.97 -10.04 -11.80
CA SER A 139 -26.25 -9.33 -11.67
C SER A 139 -26.83 -8.97 -13.05
N ARG A 140 -26.00 -8.45 -13.96
CA ARG A 140 -26.43 -8.14 -15.34
C ARG A 140 -26.90 -9.37 -16.09
N ARG A 141 -26.19 -10.50 -15.96
CA ARG A 141 -26.60 -11.77 -16.57
C ARG A 141 -27.95 -12.23 -16.02
N HIS A 142 -28.14 -12.22 -14.70
CA HIS A 142 -29.40 -12.62 -14.08
C HIS A 142 -30.57 -11.74 -14.49
N ALA A 143 -30.36 -10.41 -14.57
CA ALA A 143 -31.38 -9.50 -15.07
C ALA A 143 -31.78 -9.81 -16.52
N GLN A 144 -30.83 -10.20 -17.37
CA GLN A 144 -31.11 -10.59 -18.75
C GLN A 144 -31.87 -11.92 -18.83
N GLU A 145 -31.46 -12.93 -18.07
CA GLU A 145 -32.16 -14.23 -17.97
C GLU A 145 -33.60 -14.04 -17.50
N GLN A 146 -33.81 -13.21 -16.47
CA GLN A 146 -35.13 -12.90 -15.94
C GLN A 146 -36.00 -12.18 -16.98
N LYS A 147 -35.44 -11.21 -17.71
CA LYS A 147 -36.14 -10.51 -18.78
C LYS A 147 -36.61 -11.46 -19.87
N GLN A 148 -35.74 -12.38 -20.31
CA GLN A 148 -36.10 -13.37 -21.32
C GLN A 148 -37.22 -14.30 -20.83
N ALA A 149 -37.12 -14.81 -19.60
CA ALA A 149 -38.18 -15.64 -19.02
C ALA A 149 -39.51 -14.88 -18.89
N GLN A 150 -39.48 -13.59 -18.61
CA GLN A 150 -40.67 -12.74 -18.57
C GLN A 150 -41.30 -12.57 -19.97
N GLU A 151 -40.50 -12.40 -21.02
CA GLU A 151 -40.99 -12.30 -22.39
C GLU A 151 -41.61 -13.63 -22.87
N GLU A 152 -40.97 -14.75 -22.55
CA GLU A 152 -41.50 -16.09 -22.86
C GLU A 152 -42.83 -16.36 -22.15
N THR A 153 -42.93 -16.08 -20.85
CA THR A 153 -44.17 -16.23 -20.09
C THR A 153 -45.28 -15.31 -20.61
N LYS A 154 -44.96 -14.07 -20.97
CA LYS A 154 -45.92 -13.15 -21.60
C LYS A 154 -46.45 -13.71 -22.93
N SER A 155 -45.57 -14.22 -23.78
CA SER A 155 -45.96 -14.84 -25.06
C SER A 155 -46.88 -16.07 -24.83
N GLN A 156 -46.58 -16.89 -23.83
CA GLN A 156 -47.43 -18.03 -23.46
C GLN A 156 -48.82 -17.58 -22.99
N VAL A 157 -48.90 -16.51 -22.18
CA VAL A 157 -50.17 -15.94 -21.74
C VAL A 157 -50.99 -15.42 -22.91
N GLU A 158 -50.39 -14.68 -23.84
CA GLU A 158 -51.06 -14.19 -25.05
C GLU A 158 -51.59 -15.35 -25.91
N ALA A 159 -50.79 -16.41 -26.09
CA ALA A 159 -51.20 -17.60 -26.82
C ALA A 159 -52.37 -18.34 -26.15
N LEU A 160 -52.36 -18.43 -24.81
CA LEU A 160 -53.45 -19.03 -24.04
C LEU A 160 -54.74 -18.18 -24.11
N GLN A 161 -54.63 -16.86 -24.04
CA GLN A 161 -55.76 -15.94 -24.20
C GLN A 161 -56.43 -16.08 -25.58
N HIS A 162 -55.63 -16.17 -26.66
CA HIS A 162 -56.17 -16.41 -27.99
C HIS A 162 -56.91 -17.75 -28.09
N LYS A 163 -56.35 -18.83 -27.52
CA LYS A 163 -57.02 -20.15 -27.46
C LYS A 163 -58.29 -20.11 -26.63
N GLU A 164 -58.31 -19.38 -25.51
CA GLU A 164 -59.48 -19.21 -24.67
C GLU A 164 -60.62 -18.54 -25.44
N VAL A 165 -60.34 -17.40 -26.10
CA VAL A 165 -61.35 -16.69 -26.91
C VAL A 165 -61.86 -17.56 -28.06
N GLN A 166 -60.97 -18.26 -28.77
CA GLN A 166 -61.37 -19.18 -29.84
C GLN A 166 -62.30 -20.29 -29.33
N THR A 167 -62.02 -20.83 -28.14
CA THR A 167 -62.83 -21.88 -27.50
C THR A 167 -64.19 -21.32 -27.08
N LYS A 168 -64.25 -20.11 -26.50
CA LYS A 168 -65.52 -19.43 -26.17
C LYS A 168 -66.40 -19.24 -27.40
N VAL A 169 -65.84 -18.74 -28.51
CA VAL A 169 -66.58 -18.59 -29.77
C VAL A 169 -67.09 -19.94 -30.31
N ALA A 170 -66.29 -21.00 -30.21
CA ALA A 170 -66.72 -22.34 -30.61
C ALA A 170 -67.88 -22.87 -29.74
N LEU A 171 -67.81 -22.66 -28.42
CA LEU A 171 -68.87 -23.00 -27.48
C LEU A 171 -70.16 -22.23 -27.77
N GLU A 172 -70.10 -20.91 -27.99
CA GLU A 172 -71.27 -20.09 -28.34
C GLU A 172 -71.94 -20.56 -29.64
N ARG A 173 -71.15 -20.91 -30.66
CA ARG A 173 -71.65 -21.47 -31.93
C ARG A 173 -72.36 -22.81 -31.72
N ILE A 174 -71.82 -23.68 -30.87
CA ILE A 174 -72.43 -24.97 -30.55
C ILE A 174 -73.72 -24.75 -29.75
N SER A 175 -73.70 -23.90 -28.73
CA SER A 175 -74.89 -23.53 -27.94
C SER A 175 -76.01 -23.01 -28.82
N SER A 176 -75.70 -22.06 -29.72
CA SER A 176 -76.69 -21.48 -30.65
C SER A 176 -77.30 -22.54 -31.58
N LYS A 177 -76.51 -23.54 -32.03
CA LYS A 177 -77.02 -24.66 -32.82
C LYS A 177 -77.94 -25.56 -32.00
N PHE A 178 -77.58 -25.85 -30.75
CA PHE A 178 -78.42 -26.61 -29.82
C PHE A 178 -79.73 -25.89 -29.52
N ASP A 179 -79.69 -24.59 -29.26
CA ASP A 179 -80.89 -23.77 -29.03
C ASP A 179 -81.81 -23.80 -30.25
N ARG A 180 -81.27 -23.65 -31.46
CA ARG A 180 -82.05 -23.74 -32.70
C ARG A 180 -82.65 -25.14 -32.91
N LEU A 181 -81.89 -26.20 -32.62
CA LEU A 181 -82.39 -27.57 -32.69
C LEU A 181 -83.52 -27.79 -31.68
N ARG A 182 -83.33 -27.34 -30.44
CA ARG A 182 -84.35 -27.37 -29.39
C ARG A 182 -85.62 -26.65 -29.81
N SER A 183 -85.52 -25.43 -30.36
CA SER A 183 -86.69 -24.70 -30.87
C SER A 183 -87.42 -25.47 -31.97
N LYS A 184 -86.69 -26.10 -32.91
CA LYS A 184 -87.31 -26.93 -33.97
C LYS A 184 -88.02 -28.16 -33.41
N ILE A 185 -87.43 -28.82 -32.41
CA ILE A 185 -88.04 -29.97 -31.74
C ILE A 185 -89.32 -29.54 -31.03
N ILE A 186 -89.30 -28.44 -30.27
CA ILE A 186 -90.48 -27.91 -29.58
C ILE A 186 -91.57 -27.57 -30.60
N GLN A 187 -91.22 -26.90 -31.71
CA GLN A 187 -92.17 -26.59 -32.76
C GLN A 187 -92.78 -27.88 -33.36
N ALA A 188 -91.97 -28.87 -33.70
CA ALA A 188 -92.45 -30.12 -34.29
C ALA A 188 -93.32 -30.96 -33.34
N ALA A 189 -93.01 -30.97 -32.04
CA ALA A 189 -93.71 -31.79 -31.05
C ALA A 189 -95.01 -31.14 -30.52
N PHE A 190 -95.06 -29.80 -30.45
CA PHE A 190 -96.16 -29.08 -29.78
C PHE A 190 -96.97 -28.16 -30.70
N SER A 191 -96.61 -28.00 -31.98
CA SER A 191 -97.37 -27.16 -32.93
C SER A 191 -98.24 -28.00 -33.88
N VAL A 192 -99.13 -28.82 -33.32
CA VAL A 192 -100.13 -29.60 -34.07
C VAL A 192 -101.40 -28.76 -34.24
N GLU A 193 -102.04 -28.80 -35.42
CA GLU A 193 -103.30 -28.10 -35.69
C GLU A 193 -104.37 -28.50 -34.65
N GLY A 194 -104.84 -27.50 -33.88
CA GLY A 194 -105.90 -27.67 -32.88
C GLY A 194 -105.45 -27.76 -31.42
N GLN A 195 -104.14 -27.66 -31.09
CA GLN A 195 -103.66 -27.53 -29.71
C GLN A 195 -103.08 -26.14 -29.42
N ASP A 196 -103.34 -25.61 -28.22
CA ASP A 196 -102.80 -24.34 -27.76
C ASP A 196 -101.28 -24.42 -27.53
N PRO A 197 -100.50 -23.44 -27.99
CA PRO A 197 -99.05 -23.46 -27.81
C PRO A 197 -98.69 -23.34 -26.32
N PRO A 198 -97.70 -24.10 -25.83
CA PRO A 198 -97.35 -24.11 -24.41
C PRO A 198 -96.92 -22.72 -23.92
N HIS A 199 -97.59 -22.20 -22.88
CA HIS A 199 -97.43 -20.83 -22.39
C HIS A 199 -96.23 -20.61 -21.43
N ALA A 200 -95.47 -21.66 -21.10
CA ALA A 200 -94.33 -21.61 -20.18
C ALA A 200 -93.04 -22.14 -20.83
N LYS A 201 -91.88 -21.72 -20.29
CA LYS A 201 -90.55 -22.17 -20.72
C LYS A 201 -90.40 -23.67 -20.43
N LEU A 202 -90.70 -24.50 -21.43
CA LEU A 202 -90.61 -25.97 -21.32
C LEU A 202 -89.20 -26.42 -20.93
N THR A 203 -89.08 -27.26 -19.91
CA THR A 203 -87.81 -27.89 -19.51
C THR A 203 -87.41 -28.99 -20.48
N GLU A 204 -86.12 -29.34 -20.54
CA GLU A 204 -85.64 -30.42 -21.42
C GLU A 204 -86.33 -31.75 -21.13
N GLU A 205 -86.56 -32.04 -19.85
CA GLU A 205 -87.29 -33.22 -19.39
C GLU A 205 -88.72 -33.25 -19.92
N GLN A 206 -89.44 -32.11 -19.87
CA GLN A 206 -90.81 -32.01 -20.38
C GLN A 206 -90.90 -32.19 -21.90
N VAL A 207 -89.89 -31.72 -22.64
CA VAL A 207 -89.81 -31.94 -24.10
C VAL A 207 -89.55 -33.42 -24.39
N LEU A 208 -88.66 -34.07 -23.63
CA LEU A 208 -88.37 -35.50 -23.76
C LEU A 208 -89.61 -36.35 -23.45
N GLU A 209 -90.33 -36.06 -22.37
CA GLU A 209 -91.57 -36.75 -22.01
C GLU A 209 -92.63 -36.63 -23.12
N ALA A 210 -92.76 -35.45 -23.74
CA ALA A 210 -93.70 -35.25 -24.84
C ALA A 210 -93.30 -36.02 -26.11
N LEU A 211 -92.00 -36.03 -26.46
CA LEU A 211 -91.51 -36.84 -27.58
C LEU A 211 -91.74 -38.35 -27.35
N GLN A 212 -91.51 -38.81 -26.12
CA GLN A 212 -91.76 -40.19 -25.73
C GLN A 212 -93.26 -40.52 -25.85
N ARG A 213 -94.13 -39.63 -25.35
CA ARG A 213 -95.58 -39.78 -25.48
C ARG A 213 -96.02 -39.86 -26.95
N ILE A 214 -95.53 -38.99 -27.83
CA ILE A 214 -95.83 -39.04 -29.27
C ILE A 214 -95.39 -40.38 -29.89
N ALA A 215 -94.24 -40.90 -29.48
CA ALA A 215 -93.75 -42.20 -29.95
C ALA A 215 -94.64 -43.35 -29.46
N ASP A 216 -95.03 -43.33 -28.18
CA ASP A 216 -95.92 -44.34 -27.59
C ASP A 216 -97.31 -44.29 -28.22
N GLU A 217 -97.90 -43.10 -28.39
CA GLU A 217 -99.18 -42.90 -29.09
C GLU A 217 -99.11 -43.44 -30.53
N ARG A 218 -98.03 -43.15 -31.28
CA ARG A 218 -97.82 -43.70 -32.63
C ARG A 218 -97.76 -45.22 -32.64
N MET A 219 -97.10 -45.83 -31.65
CA MET A 219 -97.04 -47.28 -31.51
C MET A 219 -98.43 -47.87 -31.21
N GLU A 220 -99.20 -47.24 -30.32
CA GLU A 220 -100.58 -47.63 -30.02
C GLU A 220 -101.48 -47.52 -31.27
N PHE A 221 -101.41 -46.42 -32.02
CA PHE A 221 -102.13 -46.25 -33.29
C PHE A 221 -101.75 -47.32 -34.32
N TYR A 222 -100.46 -47.66 -34.43
CA TYR A 222 -99.99 -48.74 -35.29
C TYR A 222 -100.61 -50.08 -34.89
N HIS A 223 -100.64 -50.40 -33.60
CA HIS A 223 -101.28 -51.61 -33.08
C HIS A 223 -102.78 -51.63 -33.37
N MET A 224 -103.49 -50.50 -33.20
CA MET A 224 -104.92 -50.39 -33.54
C MET A 224 -105.20 -50.65 -35.02
N LEU A 225 -104.39 -50.09 -35.93
CA LEU A 225 -104.55 -50.32 -37.38
C LEU A 225 -104.29 -51.78 -37.76
N LYS A 226 -103.27 -52.41 -37.14
CA LYS A 226 -102.94 -53.82 -37.32
C LYS A 226 -104.07 -54.74 -36.83
N HIS A 227 -104.74 -54.41 -35.74
CA HIS A 227 -105.89 -55.16 -35.22
C HIS A 227 -107.16 -55.02 -36.08
N ARG A 228 -107.24 -53.97 -36.93
CA ARG A 228 -108.38 -53.72 -37.83
C ARG A 228 -108.15 -54.20 -39.28
N ASP A 229 -107.13 -55.04 -39.51
CA ASP A 229 -106.75 -55.61 -40.83
C ASP A 229 -106.47 -54.56 -41.93
N ILE A 230 -106.13 -53.34 -41.53
CA ILE A 230 -105.69 -52.28 -42.47
C ILE A 230 -104.22 -52.51 -42.78
N LYS A 231 -103.86 -52.59 -44.06
CA LYS A 231 -102.49 -52.88 -44.51
C LYS A 231 -101.53 -51.75 -44.11
N VAL A 232 -100.72 -51.97 -43.08
CA VAL A 232 -99.75 -50.97 -42.56
C VAL A 232 -98.34 -51.24 -43.12
N PRO A 233 -97.58 -50.22 -43.54
CA PRO A 233 -96.17 -50.37 -43.92
C PRO A 233 -95.32 -50.93 -42.77
N LEU A 234 -94.35 -51.82 -43.09
CA LEU A 234 -93.46 -52.46 -42.12
C LEU A 234 -92.67 -51.42 -41.31
N TYR A 235 -92.89 -51.41 -40.00
CA TYR A 235 -92.05 -50.69 -39.04
C TYR A 235 -90.73 -51.46 -38.88
N TYR A 236 -89.59 -50.84 -39.23
CA TYR A 236 -88.25 -51.39 -38.98
C TYR A 236 -87.62 -50.68 -37.77
N PRO A 237 -87.75 -51.21 -36.54
CA PRO A 237 -86.98 -50.72 -35.40
C PRO A 237 -85.56 -51.27 -35.46
N GLY A 238 -84.53 -50.41 -35.61
CA GLY A 238 -83.15 -50.89 -35.48
C GLY A 238 -81.99 -50.09 -36.06
N MET A 239 -82.15 -48.84 -36.49
CA MET A 239 -81.05 -48.10 -37.14
C MET A 239 -80.45 -46.99 -36.29
N TYR A 240 -80.09 -47.25 -35.03
CA TYR A 240 -79.11 -46.41 -34.30
C TYR A 240 -78.26 -47.25 -33.33
N SER A 241 -77.53 -48.23 -33.85
CA SER A 241 -76.28 -48.66 -33.21
C SER A 241 -75.15 -47.84 -33.81
N SER A 242 -74.79 -46.74 -33.15
CA SER A 242 -73.55 -46.02 -33.42
C SER A 242 -72.67 -46.16 -32.18
N SER A 243 -71.90 -47.24 -32.12
CA SER A 243 -70.74 -47.29 -31.22
C SER A 243 -69.82 -46.10 -31.52
N PRO A 244 -69.31 -45.36 -30.53
CA PRO A 244 -68.29 -44.36 -30.80
C PRO A 244 -67.00 -45.05 -31.27
N PRO A 245 -66.28 -44.48 -32.26
CA PRO A 245 -65.03 -45.06 -32.75
C PRO A 245 -63.99 -45.13 -31.63
N LYS A 246 -63.27 -46.25 -31.58
CA LYS A 246 -62.10 -46.45 -30.70
C LYS A 246 -61.12 -45.31 -30.93
N ARG A 247 -60.77 -44.61 -29.85
CA ARG A 247 -59.66 -43.65 -29.80
C ARG A 247 -58.39 -44.37 -30.23
N THR A 248 -57.82 -43.97 -31.36
CA THR A 248 -56.43 -44.29 -31.69
C THR A 248 -55.56 -43.50 -30.72
N SER A 249 -54.86 -44.22 -29.86
CA SER A 249 -53.80 -43.71 -29.01
C SER A 249 -52.66 -43.16 -29.87
N SER A 250 -52.30 -41.90 -29.68
CA SER A 250 -51.04 -41.35 -30.19
C SER A 250 -49.86 -42.04 -29.50
N PRO A 251 -48.81 -42.44 -30.23
CA PRO A 251 -47.59 -42.90 -29.62
C PRO A 251 -46.84 -41.72 -29.00
N ARG A 252 -46.53 -41.88 -27.73
CA ARG A 252 -45.60 -41.11 -26.92
C ARG A 252 -44.23 -41.15 -27.62
N MET A 253 -43.79 -40.04 -28.20
CA MET A 253 -42.39 -39.87 -28.60
C MET A 253 -41.57 -39.69 -27.33
N GLU A 254 -40.70 -40.67 -27.13
CA GLU A 254 -39.66 -40.70 -26.11
C GLU A 254 -38.76 -39.48 -26.21
N LYS A 255 -38.33 -39.03 -25.03
CA LYS A 255 -37.14 -38.23 -24.84
C LYS A 255 -35.94 -39.01 -25.36
N LEU A 256 -35.01 -38.31 -26.01
CA LEU A 256 -33.62 -38.73 -26.16
C LEU A 256 -32.78 -37.51 -26.56
N PRO A 257 -31.49 -37.55 -26.24
CA PRO A 257 -30.84 -37.05 -25.02
C PRO A 257 -30.53 -35.55 -25.04
#